data_AF-A0A2G9YCD5-F1
#
_entry.id   AF-A0A2G9YCD5-F1
#
_cell.length_a   1.000
_cell.length_b   1.000
_cell.length_c   1.000
_cell.angle_alpha   90.00
_cell.angle_beta   90.00
_cell.angle_gamma   90.00
#
_symmetry.space_group_name_H-M   'P 1'
#
loop_
_entity.id
_entity.type
_entity.pdbx_description
1 polymer ?
#
loop_
_entity_poly.entity_id
_entity_poly.type
_entity_poly.pdbx_seq_one_letter_code
_entity_poly.pdbx_strand_id
1 'polypeptide(L)'
;MNFRSTAEFQKDFKRLSKKFISLDNDLIEFKKILNEEPLGIGKHFNIITKTDYLYIVKARFFCKSLKKKDLRVIYVYIENHQIKD
;
A
#
# COMPACT_ATOMS: atom_id res chain seq x y z
N MET A 1 -0.35 -12.42 2.52
CA MET A 1 -0.64 -11.58 3.70
C MET A 1 -2.14 -11.33 3.83
N ASN A 2 -2.60 -11.03 5.05
CA ASN A 2 -3.99 -10.62 5.29
C ASN A 2 -4.11 -9.10 5.19
N PHE A 3 -4.74 -8.60 4.13
CA PHE A 3 -4.96 -7.16 3.94
C PHE A 3 -6.28 -6.73 4.58
N ARG A 4 -6.21 -5.76 5.49
CA ARG A 4 -7.37 -5.06 6.05
C ARG A 4 -7.32 -3.59 5.62
N SER A 5 -8.49 -2.99 5.44
CA SER A 5 -8.61 -1.58 5.07
C SER A 5 -9.55 -0.88 6.05
N THR A 6 -9.28 0.39 6.32
CA THR A 6 -10.18 1.22 7.12
C THR A 6 -11.37 1.68 6.28
N ALA A 7 -12.43 2.14 6.94
CA ALA A 7 -13.61 2.68 6.26
C ALA A 7 -13.27 3.92 5.43
N GLU A 8 -12.37 4.77 5.94
CA GLU A 8 -11.88 5.98 5.26
C GLU A 8 -11.14 5.62 3.98
N PHE A 9 -10.25 4.62 4.05
CA PHE A 9 -9.55 4.12 2.86
C PHE A 9 -10.55 3.64 1.81
N GLN A 10 -11.53 2.83 2.18
CA GLN A 10 -12.53 2.31 1.23
C GLN A 10 -13.36 3.44 0.60
N LYS A 11 -13.74 4.45 1.38
CA LYS A 11 -14.50 5.61 0.89
C LYS A 11 -13.69 6.41 -0.14
N ASP A 12 -12.44 6.72 0.17
CA ASP A 12 -11.57 7.45 -0.74
C ASP A 12 -11.21 6.63 -1.97
N PHE A 13 -10.91 5.35 -1.79
CA PHE A 13 -10.60 4.44 -2.88
C PHE A 13 -11.78 4.32 -3.86
N LYS A 14 -13.01 4.16 -3.36
CA LYS A 14 -14.23 4.14 -4.19
C LYS A 14 -14.45 5.44 -4.97
N ARG A 15 -14.10 6.60 -4.37
CA ARG A 15 -14.18 7.89 -5.06
C ARG A 15 -13.13 7.99 -6.16
N LEU A 16 -11.92 7.49 -5.92
CA LEU A 16 -10.82 7.51 -6.87
C LEU A 16 -11.00 6.50 -8.00
N SER A 17 -11.55 5.31 -7.74
CA SER A 17 -11.77 4.27 -8.76
C SER A 17 -12.75 4.73 -9.85
N LYS A 18 -13.74 5.55 -9.50
CA LYS A 18 -14.62 6.21 -10.49
C LYS A 18 -13.88 7.12 -11.47
N LYS A 19 -12.72 7.66 -11.07
CA LYS A 19 -11.91 8.59 -11.86
C LYS A 19 -10.78 7.90 -12.60
N PHE A 20 -10.26 6.83 -12.01
CA PHE A 20 -9.10 6.10 -12.46
C PHE A 20 -9.51 4.65 -12.71
N ILE A 21 -9.90 4.37 -13.95
CA ILE A 21 -10.50 3.08 -14.34
C ILE A 21 -9.62 1.87 -14.04
N SER A 22 -8.30 2.04 -14.00
CA SER A 22 -7.35 0.96 -13.70
C SER A 22 -7.11 0.74 -12.21
N LEU A 23 -7.61 1.63 -11.33
CA LEU A 23 -7.18 1.70 -9.93
C LEU A 23 -7.44 0.41 -9.15
N ASP A 24 -8.57 -0.25 -9.40
CA ASP A 24 -8.92 -1.52 -8.75
C ASP A 24 -7.89 -2.62 -9.10
N ASN A 25 -7.55 -2.75 -10.39
CA ASN A 25 -6.53 -3.70 -10.85
C ASN A 25 -5.12 -3.31 -10.39
N ASP A 26 -4.81 -2.02 -10.38
CA ASP A 26 -3.53 -1.51 -9.88
C ASP A 26 -3.36 -1.83 -8.38
N LEU A 27 -4.44 -1.83 -7.58
CA LEU A 27 -4.39 -2.21 -6.17
C LEU A 27 -4.12 -3.71 -5.99
N ILE A 28 -4.65 -4.55 -6.88
CA ILE A 28 -4.39 -5.98 -6.87
C ILE A 28 -2.90 -6.24 -7.13
N GLU A 29 -2.32 -5.61 -8.15
CA GLU A 29 -0.89 -5.73 -8.46
C GLU A 29 -0.02 -5.19 -7.31
N PHE A 30 -0.41 -4.05 -6.74
CA PHE A 30 0.30 -3.49 -5.59
C PHE A 30 0.32 -4.45 -4.39
N LYS A 31 -0.80 -5.13 -4.10
CA LYS A 31 -0.85 -6.15 -3.03
C LYS A 31 0.06 -7.35 -3.31
N LYS A 32 0.27 -7.74 -4.57
CA LYS A 32 1.23 -8.80 -4.93
C LYS A 32 2.65 -8.39 -4.56
N ILE A 33 3.03 -7.16 -4.93
CA ILE A 33 4.33 -6.59 -4.54
C ILE A 33 4.48 -6.60 -3.02
N LEU A 34 3.45 -6.19 -2.27
CA LEU A 34 3.51 -6.19 -0.80
C LEU A 34 3.62 -7.60 -0.19
N ASN A 35 3.14 -8.65 -0.87
CA ASN A 35 3.33 -10.02 -0.38
C ASN A 35 4.79 -10.48 -0.48
N GLU A 36 5.55 -9.96 -1.44
CA GLU A 36 6.96 -10.28 -1.64
C GLU A 36 7.85 -9.32 -0.83
N GLU A 37 7.58 -8.03 -0.92
CA GLU A 37 8.36 -6.93 -0.34
C GLU A 37 7.45 -6.01 0.47
N PRO A 38 7.09 -6.38 1.71
CA PRO A 38 6.09 -5.67 2.52
C PRO A 38 6.55 -4.28 2.96
N LEU A 39 7.86 -4.03 3.03
CA LEU A 39 8.42 -2.69 3.27
C LEU A 39 8.70 -1.91 1.97
N GLY A 40 8.50 -2.56 0.83
CA GLY A 40 8.65 -2.00 -0.51
C GLY A 40 10.08 -1.91 -1.02
N ILE A 41 10.21 -1.45 -2.27
CA ILE A 41 11.48 -1.45 -3.01
C ILE A 41 11.84 -0.04 -3.48
N GLY A 42 13.03 0.42 -3.08
CA GLY A 42 13.64 1.66 -3.56
C GLY A 42 12.92 2.95 -3.11
N LYS A 43 13.24 4.06 -3.78
CA LYS A 43 12.86 5.44 -3.39
C LYS A 43 11.36 5.74 -3.39
N HIS A 44 10.52 4.82 -3.86
CA HIS A 44 9.07 5.00 -3.95
C HIS A 44 8.34 4.58 -2.68
N PHE A 45 9.02 3.92 -1.75
CA PHE A 45 8.51 3.53 -0.45
C PHE A 45 9.29 4.28 0.61
N ASN A 46 8.56 4.90 1.54
CA ASN A 46 9.16 5.60 2.66
C ASN A 46 8.55 5.09 3.96
N ILE A 47 9.37 4.53 4.83
CA ILE A 47 8.97 4.15 6.18
C ILE A 47 8.89 5.44 7.00
N ILE A 48 7.68 5.86 7.36
CA ILE A 48 7.44 7.08 8.15
C ILE A 48 7.70 6.79 9.63
N THR A 49 7.32 5.61 10.08
CA THR A 49 7.44 5.19 11.47
C THR A 49 7.81 3.72 11.49
N LYS A 50 8.80 3.40 12.33
CA LYS A 50 9.20 2.05 12.65
C LYS A 50 9.20 1.91 14.17
N THR A 51 8.46 0.94 14.67
CA THR A 51 8.63 0.39 16.02
C THR A 51 9.06 -1.07 15.87
N ASP A 52 9.10 -1.84 16.97
CA ASP A 52 9.65 -3.21 16.98
C ASP A 52 9.10 -4.09 15.86
N TYR A 53 7.78 -4.25 15.79
CA TYR A 53 7.11 -5.14 14.83
C TYR A 53 6.11 -4.40 13.93
N LEU A 54 6.07 -3.06 13.99
CA LEU A 54 5.10 -2.26 13.25
C LEU A 54 5.81 -1.20 12.40
N TYR A 55 5.41 -1.15 11.13
CA TYR A 55 5.98 -0.28 10.13
C TYR A 55 4.88 0.50 9.43
N ILE A 56 4.90 1.83 9.55
CA ILE A 56 4.02 2.71 8.77
C ILE A 56 4.76 3.12 7.51
N VAL A 57 4.24 2.71 6.36
CA VAL A 57 4.87 2.93 5.06
C VAL A 57 3.99 3.82 4.19
N LYS A 58 4.60 4.85 3.59
CA LYS A 58 4.00 5.70 2.57
C LYS A 58 4.64 5.37 1.24
N ALA A 59 3.85 4.73 0.37
CA ALA A 59 4.27 4.29 -0.94
C ALA A 59 3.68 5.18 -2.03
N ARG A 60 4.46 5.44 -3.08
CA ARG A 60 3.95 5.97 -4.34
C ARG A 60 3.16 4.87 -5.02
N PHE A 61 1.88 5.12 -5.27
CA PHE A 61 0.99 4.17 -5.88
C PHE A 61 1.00 4.35 -7.39
N PHE A 62 1.58 3.37 -8.09
CA PHE A 62 1.55 3.34 -9.53
C PHE A 62 0.13 3.01 -9.99
N CYS A 63 -0.49 3.92 -10.73
CA CYS A 63 -1.80 3.68 -11.33
C CYS A 63 -1.74 4.06 -12.81
N LYS A 64 -2.06 3.08 -13.68
CA LYS A 64 -1.88 3.19 -15.13
C LYS A 64 -2.71 4.32 -15.75
N SER A 65 -3.86 4.61 -15.17
CA SER A 65 -4.76 5.69 -15.61
C SER A 65 -4.40 7.08 -15.05
N LEU A 66 -3.28 7.22 -14.34
CA LEU A 66 -2.79 8.52 -13.86
C LEU A 66 -2.29 9.39 -15.02
N LYS A 67 -3.15 10.27 -15.52
CA LYS A 67 -2.76 11.35 -16.45
C LYS A 67 -2.00 12.47 -15.73
N LYS A 68 -0.72 12.26 -15.42
CA LYS A 68 0.20 13.20 -14.71
C LYS A 68 -0.12 13.45 -13.22
N LYS A 69 -0.94 12.60 -12.61
CA LYS A 69 -1.28 12.70 -11.17
C LYS A 69 -0.43 11.76 -10.35
N ASP A 70 -0.27 12.07 -9.08
CA ASP A 70 0.48 11.25 -8.14
C ASP A 70 -0.45 10.76 -7.04
N LEU A 71 -0.53 9.44 -6.86
CA LEU A 71 -1.27 8.83 -5.76
C LEU A 71 -0.29 8.23 -4.77
N ARG A 72 -0.64 8.30 -3.50
CA ARG A 72 0.09 7.65 -2.43
C ARG A 72 -0.86 6.78 -1.65
N VAL A 73 -0.37 5.61 -1.27
CA VAL A 73 -1.04 4.72 -0.33
C VAL A 73 -0.20 4.70 0.92
N ILE A 74 -0.86 4.87 2.07
CA ILE A 74 -0.25 4.70 3.38
C ILE A 74 -0.82 3.41 3.95
N TYR A 75 0.05 2.53 4.40
CA TYR A 75 -0.34 1.27 5.01
C TYR A 75 0.54 0.96 6.22
N VAL A 76 0.02 0.04 7.05
CA VAL A 76 0.76 -0.50 8.18
C VAL A 76 1.12 -1.94 7.85
N TYR A 77 2.40 -2.27 7.96
CA TYR A 77 2.86 -3.64 8.00
C TYR A 77 3.14 -4.04 9.46
N ILE A 78 2.54 -5.15 9.86
CA ILE A 78 2.78 -5.78 11.17
C ILE A 78 3.60 -7.04 10.87
N GLU A 79 4.87 -7.00 11.24
CA GLU A 79 5.76 -8.14 11.12
C GLU A 79 5.37 -9.15 12.20
N ASN A 80 4.90 -10.32 11.81
CA ASN A 80 4.72 -11.40 12.77
C ASN A 80 6.13 -11.86 13.18
N HIS A 81 6.55 -11.51 14.39
CA HIS A 81 7.65 -12.21 15.04
C HIS A 81 7.21 -13.65 15.30
N GLN A 82 7.45 -14.55 14.35
CA GLN A 82 7.80 -15.90 14.74
C GLN A 82 9.16 -15.77 15.42
N ILE A 83 9.13 -15.84 16.75
CA ILE A 83 10.33 -16.07 17.56
C ILE A 83 10.99 -17.29 16.92
N LYS A 84 12.16 -17.10 16.29
CA LYS A 84 13.04 -18.22 15.97
C LYS A 84 13.61 -18.66 17.31
N ASP A 85 13.17 -19.82 17.77
CA ASP A 85 13.81 -20.54 18.88
C ASP A 85 15.32 -20.72 18.63
#